data_AF-A0A7W0VEJ6-F1
#
_entry.id   AF-A0A7W0VEJ6-F1
#
_cell.length_a   1.000
_cell.length_b   1.000
_cell.length_c   1.000
_cell.angle_alpha   90.00
_cell.angle_beta   90.00
_cell.angle_gamma   90.00
#
_symmetry.space_group_name_H-M   'P 1'
#
loop_
_entity.id
_entity.type
_entity.pdbx_description
1 polymer ?
#
loop_
_entity_poly.entity_id
_entity_poly.type
_entity_poly.pdbx_seq_one_letter_code
_entity_poly.pdbx_strand_id
1 'polypeptide(L)'
;MGKKRETRPAAPVTVPVDRHGLGAALTLFVTKLVVDDKRKQIHQRLLTSERRTETLGTLVRWLQGTQASLEGADRSPAGLHARFGEITGVHLDEDGARRTTLAAALDLGRDRPSLFIGDTGRIALVTTVGAPPVLCSWP
;
A
#
# COMPACT_ATOMS: atom_id res chain seq x y z
N MET A 1 -40.75 9.96 4.27
CA MET A 1 -39.61 9.03 4.42
C MET A 1 -38.57 9.36 3.35
N GLY A 2 -37.53 10.13 3.70
CA GLY A 2 -36.48 10.52 2.76
C GLY A 2 -35.53 9.36 2.52
N LYS A 3 -35.45 8.88 1.28
CA LYS A 3 -34.44 7.91 0.85
C LYS A 3 -33.06 8.55 1.06
N LYS A 4 -32.30 8.10 2.06
CA LYS A 4 -30.85 8.36 2.14
C LYS A 4 -30.27 7.81 0.84
N ARG A 5 -29.89 8.69 -0.08
CA ARG A 5 -29.03 8.32 -1.21
C ARG A 5 -27.71 7.94 -0.58
N GLU A 6 -27.46 6.65 -0.43
CA GLU A 6 -26.11 6.15 -0.20
C GLU A 6 -25.26 6.66 -1.36
N THR A 7 -24.48 7.71 -1.06
CA THR A 7 -23.54 8.27 -2.00
C THR A 7 -22.42 7.26 -2.03
N ARG A 8 -22.49 6.29 -2.95
CA ARG A 8 -21.39 5.37 -3.19
C ARG A 8 -20.17 6.26 -3.48
N PRO A 9 -19.07 6.13 -2.72
CA PRO A 9 -17.91 6.99 -2.93
C PRO A 9 -17.47 6.87 -4.40
N ALA A 10 -17.13 8.01 -4.99
CA ALA A 10 -16.60 8.04 -6.34
C ALA A 10 -15.43 7.05 -6.44
N ALA A 11 -15.33 6.34 -7.56
CA ALA A 11 -14.24 5.41 -7.76
C ALA A 11 -12.90 6.14 -7.56
N PRO A 12 -11.94 5.55 -6.84
CA PRO A 12 -10.65 6.18 -6.60
C PRO A 12 -9.98 6.52 -7.93
N VAL A 13 -9.52 7.77 -8.07
CA VAL A 13 -8.78 8.22 -9.25
C VAL A 13 -7.39 7.60 -9.21
N THR A 14 -7.00 6.97 -10.32
CA THR A 14 -5.69 6.32 -10.44
C THR A 14 -5.04 6.63 -11.77
N VAL A 15 -3.72 6.83 -11.75
CA VAL A 15 -2.92 7.07 -12.97
C VAL A 15 -1.91 5.94 -13.15
N PRO A 16 -1.71 5.38 -14.35
CA PRO A 16 -0.65 4.42 -14.59
C PRO A 16 0.73 4.96 -14.18
N VAL A 17 1.58 4.09 -13.61
CA VAL A 17 2.94 4.45 -13.20
C VAL A 17 3.93 3.98 -14.26
N ASP A 18 4.90 4.84 -14.59
CA ASP A 18 5.99 4.47 -15.48
C ASP A 18 7.01 3.54 -14.78
N ARG A 19 7.76 2.77 -15.57
CA ARG A 19 8.69 1.76 -15.04
C ARG A 19 9.80 2.35 -14.17
N HIS A 20 10.25 3.57 -14.46
CA HIS A 20 11.32 4.21 -13.71
C HIS A 20 10.79 4.70 -12.35
N GLY A 21 9.62 5.33 -12.33
CA GLY A 21 8.91 5.73 -11.11
C GLY A 21 8.63 4.54 -10.19
N LEU A 22 8.16 3.42 -10.75
CA LEU A 22 7.97 2.18 -9.99
C LEU A 22 9.28 1.65 -9.40
N GLY A 23 10.35 1.60 -10.20
CA GLY A 23 11.66 1.12 -9.76
C GLY A 23 12.24 1.96 -8.61
N ALA A 24 12.13 3.28 -8.70
CA ALA A 24 12.58 4.20 -7.65
C ALA A 24 11.79 4.01 -6.35
N ALA A 25 10.46 3.95 -6.43
CA ALA A 25 9.60 3.74 -5.27
C ALA A 25 9.89 2.39 -4.57
N LEU A 26 10.03 1.31 -5.35
CA LEU A 26 10.36 0.00 -4.81
C LEU A 26 11.76 -0.04 -4.18
N THR A 27 12.74 0.62 -4.81
CA THR A 27 14.10 0.72 -4.25
C THR A 27 14.06 1.42 -2.88
N LEU A 28 13.33 2.53 -2.76
CA LEU A 28 13.17 3.23 -1.48
C LEU A 28 12.47 2.33 -0.44
N PHE A 29 11.37 1.67 -0.81
CA PHE A 29 10.65 0.77 0.08
C PHE A 29 11.56 -0.36 0.62
N VAL A 30 12.26 -1.10 -0.27
CA VAL A 30 13.08 -2.23 0.18
C VAL A 30 14.30 -1.77 0.97
N THR A 31 14.93 -0.67 0.60
CA THR A 31 16.12 -0.16 1.31
C THR A 31 15.77 0.39 2.69
N LYS A 32 14.53 0.81 2.93
CA LYS A 32 14.11 1.37 4.21
C LYS A 32 13.40 0.37 5.11
N LEU A 33 12.64 -0.57 4.54
CA LEU A 33 11.69 -1.39 5.30
C LEU A 33 11.98 -2.90 5.22
N VAL A 34 12.87 -3.33 4.32
CA VAL A 34 13.25 -4.74 4.18
C VAL A 34 14.67 -4.95 4.72
N VAL A 35 14.89 -6.06 5.43
CA VAL A 35 16.21 -6.49 5.92
C VAL A 35 17.18 -6.78 4.77
N ASP A 36 18.47 -6.46 4.97
CA ASP A 36 19.48 -6.47 3.91
C ASP A 36 19.52 -7.76 3.08
N ASP A 37 19.53 -8.92 3.73
CA ASP A 37 19.59 -10.24 3.09
C ASP A 37 18.42 -10.56 2.15
N LYS A 38 17.33 -9.79 2.24
CA LYS A 38 16.11 -10.00 1.45
C LYS A 38 15.83 -8.90 0.43
N ARG A 39 16.50 -7.74 0.50
CA ARG A 39 16.20 -6.56 -0.33
C ARG A 39 16.16 -6.87 -1.82
N LYS A 40 17.23 -7.49 -2.34
CA LYS A 40 17.35 -7.81 -3.77
C LYS A 40 16.27 -8.79 -4.23
N GLN A 41 16.00 -9.82 -3.43
CA GLN A 41 15.00 -10.84 -3.73
C GLN A 41 13.59 -10.25 -3.78
N ILE A 42 13.21 -9.45 -2.78
CA ILE A 42 11.88 -8.83 -2.71
C ILE A 42 11.70 -7.83 -3.86
N HIS A 43 12.71 -6.99 -4.08
CA HIS A 43 12.67 -5.99 -5.16
C HIS A 43 12.42 -6.64 -6.53
N GLN A 44 13.18 -7.70 -6.85
CA GLN A 44 13.01 -8.42 -8.11
C GLN A 44 11.64 -9.07 -8.22
N ARG A 45 11.13 -9.68 -7.16
CA ARG A 45 9.83 -10.35 -7.18
C ARG A 45 8.66 -9.39 -7.27
N LEU A 46 8.75 -8.19 -6.69
CA LEU A 46 7.69 -7.17 -6.81
C LEU A 46 7.61 -6.58 -8.23
N LEU A 47 8.74 -6.50 -8.94
CA LEU A 47 8.78 -6.08 -10.34
C LEU A 47 8.20 -7.14 -11.29
N THR A 48 8.30 -8.43 -10.95
CA THR A 48 7.82 -9.53 -11.79
C THR A 48 6.37 -9.90 -11.45
N SER A 49 5.45 -9.70 -12.39
CA SER A 49 4.00 -9.95 -12.20
C SER A 49 3.69 -11.35 -11.67
N GLU A 50 4.30 -12.40 -12.23
CA GLU A 50 4.05 -13.80 -11.85
C GLU A 50 4.31 -14.12 -10.37
N ARG A 51 5.23 -13.38 -9.74
CA ARG A 51 5.63 -13.60 -8.33
C ARG A 51 5.12 -12.53 -7.40
N ARG A 52 4.44 -11.51 -7.93
CA ARG A 52 4.05 -10.33 -7.17
C ARG A 52 2.99 -10.67 -6.13
N THR A 53 1.91 -11.37 -6.51
CA THR A 53 0.83 -11.75 -5.58
C THR A 53 1.36 -12.56 -4.40
N GLU A 54 2.17 -13.59 -4.69
CA GLU A 54 2.84 -14.43 -3.68
C GLU A 54 3.71 -13.58 -2.74
N THR A 55 4.48 -12.65 -3.32
CA THR A 55 5.37 -11.78 -2.56
C THR A 55 4.60 -10.81 -1.68
N LEU A 56 3.53 -10.18 -2.19
CA LEU A 56 2.68 -9.28 -1.42
C LEU A 56 2.00 -10.01 -0.25
N GLY A 57 1.50 -11.23 -0.47
CA GLY A 57 0.87 -12.04 0.58
C GLY A 57 1.84 -12.48 1.70
N THR A 58 3.13 -12.64 1.38
CA THR A 58 4.16 -13.01 2.36
C THR A 58 4.85 -11.81 3.02
N LEU A 59 4.79 -10.64 2.40
CA LEU A 59 5.46 -9.41 2.83
C LEU A 59 5.12 -9.02 4.26
N VAL A 60 3.86 -9.14 4.68
CA VAL A 60 3.43 -8.76 6.04
C VAL A 60 4.14 -9.59 7.11
N ARG A 61 4.30 -10.89 6.91
CA ARG A 61 5.01 -11.74 7.88
C ARG A 61 6.47 -11.31 8.06
N TRP A 62 7.09 -10.78 7.00
CA TRP A 62 8.46 -10.28 7.06
C TRP A 62 8.57 -8.91 7.75
N LEU A 63 7.52 -8.09 7.67
CA LEU A 63 7.50 -6.73 8.20
C LEU A 63 6.98 -6.61 9.64
N GLN A 64 6.33 -7.65 10.16
CA GLN A 64 5.69 -7.68 11.49
C GLN A 64 6.64 -7.44 12.69
N GLY A 65 7.96 -7.38 12.49
CA GLY A 65 8.93 -7.12 13.57
C GLY A 65 9.14 -5.64 13.94
N THR A 66 8.69 -4.67 13.12
CA THR A 66 9.17 -3.27 13.24
C THR A 66 8.11 -2.20 12.96
N GLN A 67 6.82 -2.55 12.97
CA GLN A 67 5.78 -1.69 12.38
C GLN A 67 4.56 -1.49 13.26
N ALA A 68 3.92 -0.34 13.09
CA ALA A 68 2.68 0.00 13.76
C ALA A 68 1.50 -0.60 13.00
N SER A 69 0.70 -1.43 13.68
CA SER A 69 -0.65 -1.73 13.22
C SER A 69 -1.46 -0.44 13.17
N LEU A 70 -2.42 -0.33 12.25
CA LEU A 70 -3.40 0.75 12.25
C LEU A 70 -4.41 0.56 13.40
N GLU A 71 -3.91 0.57 14.63
CA GLU A 71 -4.72 0.50 15.86
C GLU A 71 -5.32 1.87 16.18
N GLY A 72 -6.60 1.86 16.59
CA GLY A 72 -7.36 3.06 16.97
C GLY A 72 -7.73 4.02 15.83
N ALA A 73 -7.16 3.87 14.64
CA ALA A 73 -7.60 4.60 13.45
C ALA A 73 -8.84 3.94 12.87
N ASP A 74 -9.87 4.72 12.56
CA ASP A 74 -10.89 4.29 11.62
C ASP A 74 -10.17 3.84 10.35
N ARG A 75 -10.28 2.54 10.04
CA ARG A 75 -9.70 1.92 8.84
C ARG A 75 -10.47 2.32 7.59
N SER A 76 -11.30 3.36 7.66
CA SER A 76 -11.89 4.00 6.51
C SER A 76 -10.87 4.91 5.81
N PRO A 77 -11.07 5.16 4.52
CA PRO A 77 -10.38 6.23 3.79
C PRO A 77 -10.37 7.57 4.55
N ALA A 78 -11.48 7.91 5.22
CA ALA A 78 -11.61 9.15 5.98
C ALA A 78 -10.71 9.18 7.22
N GLY A 79 -10.61 8.07 7.95
CA GLY A 79 -9.73 7.96 9.12
C GLY A 79 -8.24 8.06 8.75
N LEU A 80 -7.84 7.45 7.64
CA LEU A 80 -6.47 7.58 7.12
C LEU A 80 -6.17 9.02 6.66
N HIS A 81 -7.12 9.66 5.96
CA HIS A 81 -6.95 11.04 5.53
C HIS A 81 -6.86 12.00 6.72
N ALA A 82 -7.67 11.81 7.76
CA ALA A 82 -7.59 12.62 8.98
C ALA A 82 -6.24 12.47 9.71
N ARG A 83 -5.65 11.26 9.69
CA ARG A 83 -4.38 10.99 10.39
C ARG A 83 -3.15 11.42 9.61
N PHE A 84 -3.14 11.22 8.30
CA PHE A 84 -1.95 11.38 7.46
C PHE A 84 -2.07 12.49 6.42
N GLY A 85 -3.23 13.10 6.28
CA GLY A 85 -3.54 14.03 5.20
C GLY A 85 -3.62 13.36 3.84
N GLU A 86 -3.40 14.14 2.79
CA GLU A 86 -3.40 13.67 1.41
C GLU A 86 -2.00 13.17 1.02
N ILE A 87 -1.70 11.91 1.35
CA ILE A 87 -0.47 11.25 0.90
C ILE A 87 -0.74 10.58 -0.45
N THR A 88 -0.06 11.06 -1.49
CA THR A 88 -0.01 10.42 -2.80
C THR A 88 1.21 9.48 -2.89
N GLY A 89 1.10 8.46 -3.72
CA GLY A 89 2.14 7.46 -3.88
C GLY A 89 1.80 6.41 -4.91
N VAL A 90 2.59 5.34 -4.93
CA VAL A 90 2.43 4.20 -5.82
C VAL A 90 1.71 3.08 -5.07
N HIS A 91 0.50 2.74 -5.51
CA HIS A 91 -0.19 1.51 -5.14
C HIS A 91 0.21 0.38 -6.08
N LEU A 92 0.61 -0.75 -5.51
CA LEU A 92 1.04 -1.96 -6.16
C LEU A 92 0.15 -3.12 -5.71
N ASP A 93 -0.47 -3.78 -6.69
CA ASP A 93 -1.21 -5.03 -6.52
C ASP A 93 -0.77 -6.04 -7.59
N GLU A 94 -1.41 -7.21 -7.61
CA GLU A 94 -1.15 -8.26 -8.60
C GLU A 94 -1.28 -7.78 -10.05
N ASP A 95 -2.25 -6.92 -10.32
CA ASP A 95 -2.60 -6.46 -11.66
C ASP A 95 -1.64 -5.39 -12.17
N GLY A 96 -1.05 -4.58 -11.28
CA GLY A 96 -0.12 -3.55 -11.70
C GLY A 96 0.23 -2.52 -10.64
N ALA A 97 0.79 -1.41 -11.13
CA ALA A 97 1.16 -0.27 -10.31
C ALA A 97 0.44 0.99 -10.81
N ARG A 98 -0.12 1.75 -9.87
CA ARG A 98 -0.84 2.99 -10.18
C ARG A 98 -0.62 4.04 -9.10
N ARG A 99 -0.56 5.30 -9.52
CA ARG A 99 -0.49 6.46 -8.64
C ARG A 99 -1.86 6.72 -8.06
N THR A 100 -1.93 6.86 -6.74
CA THR A 100 -3.17 7.12 -6.02
C THR A 100 -2.88 7.64 -4.60
N THR A 101 -3.90 7.97 -3.83
CA THR A 101 -3.75 8.38 -2.43
C THR A 101 -3.74 7.17 -1.50
N LEU A 102 -3.18 7.31 -0.29
CA LEU A 102 -3.21 6.26 0.74
C LEU A 102 -4.64 5.78 1.06
N ALA A 103 -5.59 6.72 1.11
CA ALA A 103 -7.00 6.46 1.36
C ALA A 103 -7.64 5.63 0.22
N ALA A 104 -7.34 5.98 -1.03
CA ALA A 104 -7.76 5.22 -2.20
C ALA A 104 -7.09 3.84 -2.28
N ALA A 105 -5.81 3.74 -1.91
CA ALA A 105 -5.09 2.47 -1.84
C ALA A 105 -5.74 1.46 -0.89
N LEU A 106 -6.25 1.94 0.25
CA LEU A 106 -6.99 1.11 1.21
C LEU A 106 -8.28 0.53 0.61
N ASP A 107 -9.04 1.33 -0.13
CA ASP A 107 -10.26 0.85 -0.81
C ASP A 107 -9.92 -0.14 -1.92
N LEU A 108 -8.88 0.12 -2.69
CA LEU A 108 -8.40 -0.75 -3.75
C LEU A 108 -7.83 -2.08 -3.23
N GLY A 109 -7.20 -2.05 -2.05
CA GLY A 109 -6.53 -3.20 -1.43
C GLY A 109 -7.37 -3.98 -0.42
N ARG A 110 -8.67 -3.66 -0.27
CA ARG A 110 -9.54 -4.19 0.81
C ARG A 110 -9.58 -5.73 0.88
N ASP A 111 -9.64 -6.40 -0.27
CA ASP A 111 -9.82 -7.86 -0.35
C ASP A 111 -8.64 -8.59 -1.01
N ARG A 112 -7.51 -7.90 -1.18
CA ARG A 112 -6.32 -8.45 -1.83
C ARG A 112 -5.04 -7.96 -1.16
N PRO A 113 -3.94 -8.71 -1.23
CA PRO A 113 -2.65 -8.21 -0.80
C PRO A 113 -2.23 -7.03 -1.68
N SER A 114 -1.89 -5.90 -1.07
CA SER A 114 -1.42 -4.73 -1.79
C SER A 114 -0.37 -3.97 -0.98
N LEU A 115 0.43 -3.18 -1.68
CA LEU A 115 1.44 -2.31 -1.10
C LEU A 115 1.23 -0.90 -1.66
N PHE A 116 1.05 0.07 -0.79
CA PHE A 116 1.17 1.48 -1.14
C PHE A 116 2.50 2.02 -0.64
N ILE A 117 3.20 2.77 -1.48
CA ILE A 117 4.46 3.45 -1.16
C ILE A 117 4.22 4.94 -1.38
N GLY A 118 4.18 5.73 -0.30
CA GLY A 118 4.05 7.19 -0.43
C GLY A 118 5.18 7.78 -1.26
N ASP A 119 4.95 8.92 -1.91
CA ASP A 119 5.95 9.57 -2.78
C ASP A 119 7.23 9.96 -2.02
N THR A 120 7.15 10.10 -0.69
CA THR A 120 8.33 10.33 0.17
C THR A 120 9.14 9.07 0.44
N GLY A 121 8.61 7.88 0.12
CA GLY A 121 9.18 6.58 0.47
C GLY A 121 9.21 6.28 1.96
N ARG A 122 8.75 7.20 2.82
CA ARG A 122 8.81 7.09 4.30
C ARG A 122 7.63 6.33 4.88
N ILE A 123 6.53 6.30 4.15
CA ILE A 123 5.29 5.66 4.56
C ILE A 123 4.94 4.61 3.52
N ALA A 124 4.65 3.40 4.00
CA ALA A 124 4.03 2.36 3.21
C ALA A 124 2.83 1.77 3.95
N LEU A 125 1.85 1.30 3.19
CA LEU A 125 0.70 0.58 3.71
C LEU A 125 0.69 -0.79 3.07
N VAL A 126 0.58 -1.84 3.88
CA VAL A 126 0.45 -3.21 3.38
C VAL A 126 -0.92 -3.72 3.77
N THR A 127 -1.75 -4.01 2.77
CA THR A 127 -3.05 -4.65 3.01
C THR A 127 -2.90 -6.16 2.97
N THR A 128 -3.71 -6.85 3.77
CA THR A 128 -3.78 -8.31 3.80
C THR A 128 -5.22 -8.76 3.70
N VAL A 129 -5.43 -9.91 3.06
CA VAL A 129 -6.77 -10.48 2.94
C VAL A 129 -7.25 -10.91 4.33
N GLY A 130 -8.39 -10.37 4.76
CA GLY A 130 -9.04 -10.74 6.02
C GLY A 130 -8.31 -10.28 7.29
N ALA A 131 -7.27 -9.44 7.17
CA ALA A 131 -6.51 -8.94 8.31
C ALA A 131 -6.36 -7.41 8.26
N PRO A 132 -6.08 -6.76 9.41
CA PRO A 132 -5.88 -5.32 9.45
C PRO A 132 -4.72 -4.90 8.54
N PRO A 133 -4.84 -3.78 7.81
CA PRO A 133 -3.72 -3.22 7.08
C PRO A 133 -2.63 -2.75 8.04
N VAL A 134 -1.37 -2.94 7.63
CA VAL A 134 -0.18 -2.59 8.41
C VAL A 134 0.39 -1.30 7.86
N LEU A 135 0.66 -0.34 8.75
CA LEU A 135 1.34 0.89 8.39
C LEU A 135 2.84 0.76 8.69
N CYS A 136 3.63 0.85 7.65
CA CYS A 136 5.07 0.99 7.72
C CYS A 136 5.40 2.49 7.72
N SER A 137 5.97 3.01 8.78
CA SER A 137 6.52 4.37 8.77
C SER A 137 7.86 4.38 9.46
N TRP A 138 8.83 5.09 8.88
CA TRP A 138 10.14 5.32 9.49
C TRP A 138 10.16 6.70 10.17
N PRO A 139 10.75 6.84 11.39
CA PRO A 139 10.89 8.11 12.10
C PRO A 139 11.71 9.17 11.35
#